data_AF-A0A969R995-F1
#
_entry.id   AF-A0A969R995-F1
#
_cell.length_a   1.000
_cell.length_b   1.000
_cell.length_c   1.000
_cell.angle_alpha   90.00
_cell.angle_beta   90.00
_cell.angle_gamma   90.00
#
_symmetry.space_group_name_H-M   'P 1'
#
loop_
_entity.id
_entity.type
_entity.pdbx_description
1 polymer ?
#
loop_
_entity_poly.entity_id
_entity_poly.type
_entity_poly.pdbx_seq_one_letter_code
_entity_poly.pdbx_strand_id
1 'polypeptide(L)'
;MNVKPSPAIKIALVAVILVVGAWLISRRFQIEVAVTAPGAVPMIKTDESQIEIGKTSDYMGSPEGSNERVTTAIAKPDPVKIAARQGVLRVSNRSDHPLRVALLSKQKTTDSKLGETAMRYETPAHWDFAPGEGNTDGLVVSLPDRAITLKKGDVVVAFAQDGSQRYWGPYLVGETDRPVWNPQKGEWQLILDR
;
A
#
# COMPACT_ATOMS: atom_id res chain seq x y z
N MET A 1 22.50 -7.72 65.80
CA MET A 1 21.11 -8.22 65.87
C MET A 1 20.47 -8.01 64.51
N ASN A 2 20.16 -9.10 63.79
CA ASN A 2 19.60 -9.04 62.44
C ASN A 2 18.07 -9.16 62.52
N VAL A 3 17.37 -8.03 62.46
CA VAL A 3 15.92 -7.99 62.63
C VAL A 3 15.27 -8.35 61.30
N LYS A 4 14.66 -9.53 61.21
CA LYS A 4 13.90 -9.95 60.02
C LYS A 4 12.70 -9.02 59.86
N PRO A 5 12.52 -8.35 58.71
CA PRO A 5 11.37 -7.48 58.50
C PRO A 5 10.08 -8.30 58.48
N SER A 6 9.10 -7.84 59.25
CA SER A 6 7.79 -8.46 59.35
C SER A 6 7.08 -8.46 57.98
N PRO A 7 6.20 -9.43 57.71
CA PRO A 7 5.50 -9.54 56.42
C PRO A 7 4.71 -8.28 56.06
N ALA A 8 4.21 -7.54 57.06
CA ALA A 8 3.52 -6.26 56.86
C ALA A 8 4.41 -5.18 56.19
N ILE A 9 5.71 -5.14 56.53
CA ILE A 9 6.66 -4.17 55.97
C ILE A 9 6.91 -4.46 54.48
N LYS A 10 6.94 -5.74 54.10
CA LYS A 10 7.14 -6.15 52.70
C LYS A 10 5.94 -5.76 51.82
N ILE A 11 4.72 -5.93 52.34
CA ILE A 11 3.49 -5.58 51.63
C ILE A 11 3.39 -4.06 51.44
N ALA A 12 3.70 -3.29 52.48
CA ALA A 12 3.71 -1.83 52.40
C ALA A 12 4.70 -1.32 51.33
N LEU A 13 5.88 -1.94 51.24
CA LEU A 13 6.91 -1.53 50.27
C LEU A 13 6.49 -1.80 48.82
N VAL A 14 5.81 -2.91 48.56
CA VAL A 14 5.27 -3.22 47.22
C VAL A 14 4.15 -2.25 46.84
N ALA A 15 3.27 -1.90 47.77
CA ALA A 15 2.20 -0.94 47.52
C ALA A 15 2.76 0.45 47.14
N VAL A 16 3.81 0.91 47.85
CA VAL A 16 4.46 2.19 47.54
C VAL A 16 5.08 2.18 46.14
N ILE A 17 5.75 1.09 45.75
CA ILE A 17 6.35 0.98 44.41
C ILE A 17 5.28 1.04 43.31
N LEU A 18 4.14 0.38 43.49
CA LEU A 18 3.05 0.41 42.52
C LEU A 18 2.43 1.81 42.39
N VAL A 19 2.24 2.52 43.50
CA VAL A 19 1.69 3.89 43.50
C VAL A 19 2.65 4.86 42.82
N VAL A 20 3.94 4.80 43.16
CA VAL A 20 4.97 5.66 42.54
C VAL A 20 5.14 5.33 41.05
N GLY A 21 5.12 4.05 40.68
CA GLY A 21 5.17 3.61 39.29
C GLY A 21 3.99 4.12 38.46
N ALA A 22 2.76 3.98 38.98
CA ALA A 22 1.56 4.49 38.32
C ALA A 22 1.58 6.02 38.16
N TRP A 23 2.08 6.75 39.17
CA TRP A 23 2.20 8.21 39.14
C TRP A 23 3.26 8.71 38.14
N LEU A 24 4.36 7.97 37.95
CA LEU A 24 5.37 8.30 36.94
C LEU A 24 4.86 8.05 35.51
N ILE A 25 4.06 7.02 35.30
CA ILE A 25 3.46 6.71 33.98
C ILE A 25 2.45 7.78 33.58
N SER A 26 1.62 8.26 34.52
CA SER A 26 0.60 9.28 34.21
C SER A 26 1.20 10.65 33.85
N ARG A 27 2.42 10.97 34.30
CA ARG A 27 3.13 12.21 33.91
C ARG A 27 3.69 12.20 32.48
N ARG A 28 3.76 11.05 31.80
CA ARG A 28 4.35 10.94 30.45
C ARG A 28 3.35 11.11 29.30
N PHE A 29 2.05 11.16 29.57
CA PHE A 29 1.02 11.31 28.54
C PHE A 29 0.47 12.74 28.53
N GLN A 30 1.11 13.64 27.78
CA GLN A 30 0.49 14.88 27.33
C GLN A 30 -0.04 14.64 25.91
N ILE A 31 -1.33 14.33 25.82
CA ILE A 31 -2.01 14.15 24.53
C ILE A 31 -2.42 15.55 24.07
N GLU A 32 -1.59 16.18 23.24
CA GLU A 32 -1.91 17.45 22.60
C GLU A 32 -2.75 17.16 21.35
N VAL A 33 -4.07 17.34 21.46
CA VAL A 33 -4.98 17.20 20.31
C VAL A 33 -4.99 18.53 19.57
N ALA A 34 -4.12 18.65 18.56
CA ALA A 34 -4.13 19.79 17.65
C ALA A 34 -5.30 19.67 16.68
N VAL A 35 -6.41 20.39 16.96
CA VAL A 35 -7.47 20.60 15.97
C VAL A 35 -7.01 21.71 15.02
N THR A 36 -6.45 21.33 13.88
CA THR A 36 -6.11 22.28 12.80
C THR A 36 -7.40 22.67 12.08
N ALA A 37 -7.81 23.94 12.22
CA ALA A 37 -8.87 24.53 11.44
C ALA A 37 -8.47 24.59 9.94
N PRO A 38 -9.36 24.23 9.00
CA PRO A 38 -9.04 24.31 7.58
C PRO A 38 -9.25 25.75 7.09
N GLY A 39 -8.20 26.38 6.57
CA GLY A 39 -8.39 27.65 5.87
C GLY A 39 -7.16 28.54 5.77
N ALA A 40 -6.17 28.13 4.96
CA ALA A 40 -5.30 29.06 4.24
C ALA A 40 -4.53 28.29 3.16
N VAL A 41 -5.04 28.31 1.93
CA VAL A 41 -4.29 27.84 0.76
C VAL A 41 -3.47 29.02 0.25
N PRO A 42 -2.13 28.92 0.10
CA PRO A 42 -1.35 29.96 -0.54
C PRO A 42 -1.63 29.99 -2.05
N MET A 43 -2.05 31.14 -2.58
CA MET A 43 -2.16 31.37 -4.02
C MET A 43 -0.76 31.44 -4.64
N ILE A 44 -0.43 30.48 -5.48
CA ILE A 44 0.69 30.58 -6.42
C ILE A 44 0.17 31.33 -7.65
N LYS A 45 0.74 32.51 -7.93
CA LYS A 45 0.55 33.20 -9.21
C LYS A 45 1.41 32.49 -10.26
N THR A 46 0.77 31.79 -11.19
CA THR A 46 1.44 31.21 -12.37
C THR A 46 1.40 32.24 -13.48
N ASP A 47 2.60 32.66 -13.93
CA ASP A 47 2.81 33.51 -15.10
C ASP A 47 2.76 32.65 -16.36
N GLU A 48 1.83 32.95 -17.26
CA GLU A 48 1.64 32.27 -18.54
C GLU A 48 2.57 32.90 -19.59
N SER A 49 3.69 32.24 -19.91
CA SER A 49 4.38 32.53 -21.17
C SER A 49 5.27 31.39 -21.64
N GLN A 50 5.00 30.96 -22.88
CA GLN A 50 5.79 30.11 -23.78
C GLN A 50 5.84 28.62 -23.37
N ILE A 51 5.50 27.67 -24.25
CA ILE A 51 6.09 27.49 -25.58
C ILE A 51 5.04 26.94 -26.58
N GLU A 52 4.81 27.70 -27.66
CA GLU A 52 4.31 27.19 -28.94
C GLU A 52 5.42 26.39 -29.64
N ILE A 53 5.10 25.21 -30.18
CA ILE A 53 5.92 24.58 -31.23
C ILE A 53 5.01 24.19 -32.41
N GLY A 54 5.05 25.02 -33.44
CA GLY A 54 5.63 24.62 -34.73
C GLY A 54 4.82 23.67 -35.62
N LYS A 55 4.17 24.27 -36.61
CA LYS A 55 3.43 23.68 -37.73
C LYS A 55 4.36 23.16 -38.85
N THR A 56 3.98 22.02 -39.44
CA THR A 56 4.19 21.49 -40.82
C THR A 56 5.58 21.23 -41.41
N SER A 57 5.78 20.01 -41.92
CA SER A 57 6.31 19.79 -43.27
C SER A 57 5.73 18.50 -43.86
N ASP A 58 4.91 18.64 -44.90
CA ASP A 58 4.64 17.61 -45.89
C ASP A 58 5.93 17.25 -46.65
N TYR A 59 6.15 15.99 -47.00
CA TYR A 59 6.57 15.54 -48.33
C TYR A 59 6.47 14.00 -48.46
N MET A 60 5.80 13.63 -49.54
CA MET A 60 5.53 12.30 -50.11
C MET A 60 6.74 11.36 -50.18
N GLY A 61 6.50 10.07 -49.95
CA GLY A 61 7.44 8.99 -50.28
C GLY A 61 6.97 7.62 -49.82
N SER A 62 5.99 7.04 -50.51
CA SER A 62 5.65 5.61 -50.41
C SER A 62 6.76 4.77 -51.04
N PRO A 63 7.17 3.67 -50.39
CA PRO A 63 7.12 2.40 -51.10
C PRO A 63 6.40 1.33 -50.29
N GLU A 64 5.46 0.67 -50.97
CA GLU A 64 4.90 -0.61 -50.56
C GLU A 64 6.01 -1.63 -50.29
N GLY A 65 6.05 -2.14 -49.07
CA GLY A 65 6.96 -3.21 -48.65
C GLY A 65 6.30 -4.05 -47.57
N SER A 66 5.68 -5.15 -48.00
CA SER A 66 5.44 -6.40 -47.25
C SER A 66 5.10 -6.28 -45.76
N ASN A 67 3.80 -6.39 -45.49
CA ASN A 67 3.21 -6.53 -44.17
C ASN A 67 3.52 -7.92 -43.58
N GLU A 68 4.76 -8.16 -43.13
CA GLU A 68 5.04 -9.29 -42.24
C GLU A 68 4.56 -8.93 -40.84
N ARG A 69 3.33 -9.31 -40.54
CA ARG A 69 2.82 -9.38 -39.17
C ARG A 69 3.68 -10.40 -38.41
N VAL A 70 4.74 -9.92 -37.76
CA VAL A 70 5.33 -10.63 -36.63
C VAL A 70 4.29 -10.64 -35.53
N THR A 71 3.42 -11.65 -35.58
CA THR A 71 2.53 -11.99 -34.50
C THR A 71 3.43 -12.54 -33.40
N THR A 72 3.98 -11.63 -32.60
CA THR A 72 4.63 -12.00 -31.35
C THR A 72 3.48 -12.47 -30.47
N ALA A 73 3.20 -13.78 -30.50
CA ALA A 73 2.28 -14.41 -29.59
C ALA A 73 2.77 -14.06 -28.18
N ILE A 74 2.04 -13.21 -27.48
CA ILE A 74 2.29 -12.88 -26.08
C ILE A 74 2.16 -14.21 -25.33
N ALA A 75 3.30 -14.85 -25.05
CA ALA A 75 3.33 -16.11 -24.33
C ALA A 75 2.70 -15.86 -22.97
N LYS A 76 1.53 -16.48 -22.74
CA LYS A 76 0.87 -16.44 -21.43
C LYS A 76 1.88 -16.92 -20.39
N PRO A 77 2.20 -16.11 -19.37
CA PRO A 77 3.26 -16.44 -18.44
C PRO A 77 2.93 -17.74 -17.69
N ASP A 78 3.95 -18.59 -17.52
CA ASP A 78 3.84 -19.89 -16.86
C ASP A 78 3.23 -19.75 -15.46
N PRO A 79 2.04 -20.32 -15.21
CA PRO A 79 1.31 -20.15 -13.95
C PRO A 79 2.07 -20.70 -12.73
N VAL A 80 3.00 -21.64 -12.92
CA VAL A 80 3.84 -22.21 -11.84
C VAL A 80 4.89 -21.19 -11.41
N LYS A 81 5.51 -20.48 -12.35
CA LYS A 81 6.49 -19.43 -12.06
C LYS A 81 5.86 -18.20 -11.41
N ILE A 82 4.57 -17.93 -11.65
CA ILE A 82 3.84 -16.84 -11.01
C ILE A 82 3.42 -17.21 -9.58
N ALA A 83 3.03 -18.47 -9.34
CA ALA A 83 2.62 -18.94 -8.02
C ALA A 83 3.74 -18.84 -6.96
N ALA A 84 5.00 -18.90 -7.38
CA ALA A 84 6.15 -18.75 -6.50
C ALA A 84 6.53 -17.29 -6.21
N ARG A 85 5.97 -16.30 -6.92
CA ARG A 85 6.36 -14.90 -6.76
C ARG A 85 5.75 -14.31 -5.50
N GLN A 86 6.63 -13.76 -4.67
CA GLN A 86 6.28 -13.01 -3.48
C GLN A 86 7.09 -11.73 -3.45
N GLY A 87 6.49 -10.63 -3.02
CA GLY A 87 7.19 -9.35 -2.96
C GLY A 87 6.35 -8.22 -2.38
N VAL A 88 6.98 -7.09 -2.11
CA VAL A 88 6.28 -5.89 -1.62
C VAL A 88 5.37 -5.30 -2.70
N LEU A 89 4.37 -4.52 -2.30
CA LEU A 89 3.54 -3.76 -3.22
C LEU A 89 4.05 -2.33 -3.35
N ARG A 90 4.23 -1.90 -4.59
CA ARG A 90 4.47 -0.51 -4.97
C ARG A 90 3.23 0.02 -5.69
N VAL A 91 2.70 1.15 -5.24
CA VAL A 91 1.50 1.78 -5.78
C VAL A 91 1.84 3.15 -6.35
N SER A 92 1.30 3.48 -7.51
CA SER A 92 1.36 4.82 -8.11
C SER A 92 -0.05 5.32 -8.38
N ASN A 93 -0.49 6.37 -7.69
CA ASN A 93 -1.72 7.07 -8.06
C ASN A 93 -1.39 8.07 -9.18
N ARG A 94 -1.85 7.79 -10.40
CA ARG A 94 -1.73 8.70 -11.55
C ARG A 94 -3.05 9.37 -11.91
N SER A 95 -4.11 9.10 -11.14
CA SER A 95 -5.38 9.81 -11.27
C SER A 95 -5.32 11.19 -10.60
N ASP A 96 -6.27 12.02 -10.97
CA ASP A 96 -6.61 13.29 -10.31
C ASP A 96 -7.53 13.10 -9.10
N HIS A 97 -7.81 11.85 -8.69
CA HIS A 97 -8.69 11.50 -7.60
C HIS A 97 -7.90 11.05 -6.34
N PRO A 98 -8.37 11.40 -5.12
CA PRO A 98 -7.85 10.80 -3.90
C PRO A 98 -8.34 9.35 -3.81
N LEU A 99 -7.44 8.40 -3.59
CA LEU A 99 -7.74 6.97 -3.65
C LEU A 99 -7.47 6.27 -2.33
N ARG A 100 -8.35 5.36 -1.94
CA ARG A 100 -8.06 4.33 -0.94
C ARG A 100 -7.75 3.02 -1.64
N VAL A 101 -6.57 2.48 -1.39
CA VAL A 101 -6.16 1.15 -1.83
C VAL A 101 -6.30 0.18 -0.66
N ALA A 102 -7.06 -0.89 -0.83
CA ALA A 102 -7.23 -1.93 0.17
C ALA A 102 -6.65 -3.27 -0.31
N LEU A 103 -6.06 -4.01 0.63
CA LEU A 103 -5.46 -5.33 0.43
C LEU A 103 -6.17 -6.35 1.31
N LEU A 104 -6.56 -7.46 0.70
CA LEU A 104 -7.06 -8.64 1.37
C LEU A 104 -6.06 -9.79 1.16
N SER A 105 -5.27 -10.09 2.20
CA SER A 105 -4.27 -11.17 2.19
C SER A 105 -4.92 -12.53 2.40
N LYS A 106 -4.61 -13.47 1.51
CA LYS A 106 -5.05 -14.86 1.61
C LYS A 106 -4.18 -15.61 2.61
N GLN A 107 -4.76 -16.26 3.59
CA GLN A 107 -4.06 -17.11 4.55
C GLN A 107 -4.50 -18.56 4.44
N LYS A 108 -3.50 -19.44 4.49
CA LYS A 108 -3.71 -20.87 4.67
C LYS A 108 -3.72 -21.15 6.17
N THR A 109 -4.91 -21.33 6.75
CA THR A 109 -5.03 -21.74 8.15
C THR A 109 -5.13 -23.26 8.19
N THR A 110 -4.23 -23.90 8.92
CA THR A 110 -4.34 -25.34 9.22
C THR A 110 -4.97 -25.45 10.60
N ASP A 111 -6.21 -25.92 10.68
CA ASP A 111 -6.85 -26.13 11.98
C ASP A 111 -6.30 -27.43 12.57
N SER A 112 -5.40 -27.31 13.55
CA SER A 112 -4.62 -28.41 14.11
C SER A 112 -5.47 -29.53 14.72
N LYS A 113 -6.78 -29.30 14.92
CA LYS A 113 -7.71 -30.29 15.48
C LYS A 113 -8.45 -31.15 14.45
N LEU A 114 -8.56 -30.71 13.20
CA LEU A 114 -9.33 -31.41 12.17
C LEU A 114 -8.49 -31.90 10.99
N GLY A 115 -7.21 -31.50 10.90
CA GLY A 115 -6.35 -31.81 9.76
C GLY A 115 -6.82 -31.15 8.45
N GLU A 116 -7.84 -30.30 8.52
CA GLU A 116 -8.42 -29.63 7.37
C GLU A 116 -7.72 -28.28 7.15
N THR A 117 -7.24 -28.08 5.93
CA THR A 117 -6.72 -26.78 5.50
C THR A 117 -7.87 -25.94 4.99
N ALA A 118 -8.23 -24.90 5.73
CA ALA A 118 -9.16 -23.88 5.26
C ALA A 118 -8.39 -22.66 4.73
N MET A 119 -8.79 -22.18 3.56
CA MET A 119 -8.37 -20.86 3.06
C MET A 119 -9.24 -19.79 3.74
N ARG A 120 -8.59 -18.83 4.39
CA ARG A 120 -9.24 -17.67 5.01
C ARG A 120 -8.55 -16.38 4.56
N TYR A 121 -9.17 -15.25 4.80
CA TYR A 121 -8.55 -13.95 4.56
C TYR A 121 -8.25 -13.26 5.89
N GLU A 122 -7.17 -12.48 5.90
CA GLU A 122 -6.83 -11.59 7.02
C GLU A 122 -7.80 -10.41 7.12
N THR A 123 -7.71 -9.68 8.24
CA THR A 123 -8.27 -8.33 8.33
C THR A 123 -7.71 -7.46 7.20
N PRO A 124 -8.57 -6.77 6.42
CA PRO A 124 -8.11 -5.93 5.32
C PRO A 124 -7.18 -4.81 5.79
N ALA A 125 -6.10 -4.60 5.05
CA ALA A 125 -5.24 -3.42 5.19
C ALA A 125 -5.64 -2.35 4.17
N HIS A 126 -5.37 -1.08 4.44
CA HIS A 126 -5.57 -0.02 3.47
C HIS A 126 -4.58 1.14 3.60
N TRP A 127 -4.43 1.88 2.51
CA TRP A 127 -3.63 3.09 2.39
C TRP A 127 -4.40 4.13 1.59
N ASP A 128 -4.26 5.38 1.99
CA ASP A 128 -4.89 6.52 1.33
C ASP A 128 -3.82 7.28 0.55
N PHE A 129 -4.17 7.68 -0.67
CA PHE A 129 -3.31 8.38 -1.60
C PHE A 129 -3.95 9.69 -2.01
N ALA A 130 -3.17 10.77 -1.99
CA ALA A 130 -3.55 12.03 -2.62
C ALA A 130 -3.56 11.89 -4.17
N PRO A 131 -4.26 12.78 -4.89
CA PRO A 131 -4.15 12.88 -6.34
C PRO A 131 -2.68 12.96 -6.78
N GLY A 132 -2.29 12.14 -7.75
CA GLY A 132 -0.91 12.12 -8.27
C GLY A 132 0.17 11.57 -7.32
N GLU A 133 -0.17 11.04 -6.15
CA GLU A 133 0.82 10.57 -5.19
C GLU A 133 1.59 9.33 -5.70
N GLY A 134 2.93 9.40 -5.66
CA GLY A 134 3.79 8.33 -6.19
C GLY A 134 3.74 8.17 -7.71
N ASN A 135 3.30 9.19 -8.46
CA ASN A 135 3.08 9.15 -9.91
C ASN A 135 4.17 8.39 -10.72
N THR A 136 5.41 8.88 -10.71
CA THR A 136 6.51 8.31 -11.52
C THR A 136 7.13 7.09 -10.84
N ASP A 137 7.56 7.24 -9.59
CA ASP A 137 8.39 6.24 -8.91
C ASP A 137 7.61 5.22 -8.07
N GLY A 138 6.34 5.50 -7.79
CA GLY A 138 5.49 4.73 -6.88
C GLY A 138 5.95 4.77 -5.42
N LEU A 139 5.03 4.49 -4.52
CA LEU A 139 5.30 4.31 -3.10
C LEU A 139 5.23 2.83 -2.74
N VAL A 140 6.25 2.34 -2.04
CA VAL A 140 6.18 1.01 -1.41
C VAL A 140 5.31 1.15 -0.18
N VAL A 141 4.22 0.41 -0.14
CA VAL A 141 3.29 0.45 0.98
C VAL A 141 3.67 -0.59 2.04
N SER A 142 3.48 -0.23 3.31
CA SER A 142 3.71 -1.10 4.45
C SER A 142 2.69 -0.81 5.55
N LEU A 143 2.55 -1.73 6.50
CA LEU A 143 1.78 -1.48 7.71
C LEU A 143 2.69 -0.87 8.80
N PRO A 144 2.13 -0.23 9.83
CA PRO A 144 2.91 0.36 10.92
C PRO A 144 3.81 -0.65 11.64
N ASP A 145 3.37 -1.90 11.73
CA ASP A 145 4.02 -2.98 12.46
C ASP A 145 4.85 -3.91 11.56
N ARG A 146 4.63 -3.90 10.23
CA ARG A 146 5.27 -4.84 9.31
C ARG A 146 5.30 -4.39 7.86
N ALA A 147 6.30 -4.88 7.13
CA ALA A 147 6.27 -4.88 5.67
C ALA A 147 5.18 -5.84 5.17
N ILE A 148 4.55 -5.49 4.04
CA ILE A 148 3.60 -6.39 3.39
C ILE A 148 4.31 -7.21 2.32
N THR A 149 3.95 -8.48 2.21
CA THR A 149 4.45 -9.38 1.16
C THR A 149 3.26 -9.97 0.42
N LEU A 150 3.04 -9.50 -0.80
CA LEU A 150 1.99 -9.99 -1.67
C LEU A 150 2.39 -11.32 -2.28
N LYS A 151 1.43 -12.23 -2.36
CA LYS A 151 1.56 -13.55 -2.97
C LYS A 151 0.36 -13.82 -3.88
N LYS A 152 0.49 -14.86 -4.71
CA LYS A 152 -0.58 -15.27 -5.62
C LYS A 152 -1.91 -15.46 -4.89
N GLY A 153 -2.96 -14.82 -5.42
CA GLY A 153 -4.33 -14.93 -4.91
C GLY A 153 -4.66 -13.96 -3.76
N ASP A 154 -3.73 -13.09 -3.34
CA ASP A 154 -4.10 -11.91 -2.57
C ASP A 154 -4.91 -10.96 -3.47
N VAL A 155 -5.84 -10.20 -2.87
CA VAL A 155 -6.74 -9.31 -3.61
C VAL A 155 -6.39 -7.86 -3.29
N VAL A 156 -6.19 -7.05 -4.33
CA VAL A 156 -5.99 -5.60 -4.23
C VAL A 156 -7.14 -4.88 -4.91
N VAL A 157 -7.68 -3.88 -4.26
CA VAL A 157 -8.76 -3.04 -4.79
C VAL A 157 -8.45 -1.58 -4.49
N ALA A 158 -8.86 -0.66 -5.37
CA ALA A 158 -8.81 0.76 -5.09
C ALA A 158 -10.13 1.45 -5.45
N PHE A 159 -10.47 2.49 -4.71
CA PHE A 159 -11.64 3.31 -4.98
C PHE A 159 -11.40 4.76 -4.61
N ALA A 160 -12.09 5.66 -5.31
CA ALA A 160 -11.98 7.08 -5.03
C ALA A 160 -12.71 7.46 -3.74
N GLN A 161 -12.10 8.33 -2.94
CA GLN A 161 -12.61 8.79 -1.64
C GLN A 161 -13.47 10.05 -1.75
N ASP A 162 -13.50 10.69 -2.92
CA ASP A 162 -14.18 11.96 -3.18
C ASP A 162 -15.67 11.81 -3.58
N GLY A 163 -16.20 10.59 -3.58
CA GLY A 163 -17.58 10.31 -3.98
C GLY A 163 -17.81 10.25 -5.49
N SER A 164 -16.77 10.32 -6.32
CA SER A 164 -16.86 10.16 -7.78
C SER A 164 -17.26 8.76 -8.26
N GLN A 165 -17.41 7.80 -7.32
CA GLN A 165 -17.78 6.41 -7.58
C GLN A 165 -16.81 5.66 -8.51
N ARG A 166 -15.54 6.11 -8.56
CA ARG A 166 -14.51 5.42 -9.34
C ARG A 166 -13.92 4.24 -8.61
N TYR A 167 -13.60 3.20 -9.38
CA TYR A 167 -13.21 1.90 -8.89
C TYR A 167 -12.14 1.26 -9.79
N TRP A 168 -11.13 0.65 -9.18
CA TRP A 168 -10.06 -0.08 -9.84
C TRP A 168 -9.93 -1.47 -9.23
N GLY A 169 -9.92 -2.48 -10.10
CA GLY A 169 -9.86 -3.90 -9.70
C GLY A 169 -11.23 -4.60 -9.80
N PRO A 170 -11.48 -5.65 -8.98
CA PRO A 170 -10.51 -6.25 -8.06
C PRO A 170 -9.36 -6.91 -8.83
N TYR A 171 -8.14 -6.75 -8.32
CA TYR A 171 -6.94 -7.35 -8.88
C TYR A 171 -6.53 -8.55 -8.04
N LEU A 172 -6.41 -9.73 -8.67
CA LEU A 172 -5.91 -10.94 -8.04
C LEU A 172 -4.43 -11.07 -8.39
N VAL A 173 -3.58 -10.95 -7.38
CA VAL A 173 -2.12 -10.98 -7.55
C VAL A 173 -1.72 -12.28 -8.26
N GLY A 174 -0.99 -12.15 -9.37
CA GLY A 174 -0.52 -13.29 -10.16
C GLY A 174 -1.59 -14.05 -10.94
N GLU A 175 -2.82 -13.54 -10.99
CA GLU A 175 -3.93 -14.12 -11.76
C GLU A 175 -4.54 -13.10 -12.73
N THR A 176 -4.65 -11.83 -12.34
CA THR A 176 -5.00 -10.71 -13.22
C THR A 176 -3.76 -10.02 -13.78
N ASP A 177 -3.93 -9.22 -14.84
CA ASP A 177 -2.84 -8.50 -15.52
C ASP A 177 -2.16 -7.42 -14.66
N ARG A 178 -2.87 -6.93 -13.63
CA ARG A 178 -2.33 -6.04 -12.59
C ARG A 178 -2.52 -6.70 -11.22
N PRO A 179 -1.70 -6.41 -10.20
CA PRO A 179 -0.42 -5.69 -10.31
C PRO A 179 0.61 -6.45 -11.14
N VAL A 180 1.52 -5.72 -11.79
CA VAL A 180 2.57 -6.30 -12.65
C VAL A 180 3.77 -6.68 -11.80
N TRP A 181 4.32 -7.88 -12.02
CA TRP A 181 5.55 -8.29 -11.36
C TRP A 181 6.77 -7.62 -11.97
N ASN A 182 7.59 -6.94 -11.16
CA ASN A 182 8.91 -6.46 -11.53
C ASN A 182 9.98 -7.44 -11.02
N PRO A 183 10.56 -8.30 -11.88
CA PRO A 183 11.53 -9.30 -11.46
C PRO A 183 12.88 -8.73 -11.04
N GLN A 184 13.22 -7.50 -11.48
CA GLN A 184 14.51 -6.88 -11.16
C GLN A 184 14.51 -6.37 -9.71
N LYS A 185 13.37 -5.86 -9.24
CA LYS A 185 13.23 -5.34 -7.88
C LYS A 185 12.59 -6.34 -6.91
N GLY A 186 11.97 -7.40 -7.41
CA GLY A 186 11.22 -8.34 -6.58
C GLY A 186 9.95 -7.72 -5.99
N GLU A 187 9.29 -6.85 -6.76
CA GLU A 187 8.14 -6.06 -6.30
C GLU A 187 6.94 -6.23 -7.22
N TRP A 188 5.74 -6.14 -6.66
CA TRP A 188 4.49 -6.00 -7.41
C TRP A 188 4.21 -4.50 -7.63
N GLN A 189 3.96 -4.10 -8.86
CA GLN A 189 3.69 -2.70 -9.23
C GLN A 189 2.23 -2.52 -9.64
N LEU A 190 1.52 -1.65 -8.93
CA LEU A 190 0.15 -1.24 -9.23
C LEU A 190 0.13 0.23 -9.65
N ILE A 191 -0.11 0.47 -10.93
CA ILE A 191 -0.33 1.81 -11.46
C ILE A 191 -1.84 2.01 -11.58
N LEU A 192 -2.35 3.07 -10.95
CA LEU A 192 -3.76 3.48 -10.99
C LEU A 192 -3.85 4.72 -11.86
N ASP A 193 -4.18 4.51 -13.12
CA ASP A 193 -4.44 5.53 -14.14
C ASP A 193 -5.96 5.59 -14.38
N ARG A 194 -6.54 6.81 -14.39
CA ARG A 194 -7.87 7.22 -14.91
C ARG A 194 -8.46 8.38 -14.14
#